data_AF-A0A923ETA6-F1
#
_entry.id   AF-A0A923ETA6-F1
#
_cell.length_a   1.000
_cell.length_b   1.000
_cell.length_c   1.000
_cell.angle_alpha   90.00
_cell.angle_beta   90.00
_cell.angle_gamma   90.00
#
_symmetry.space_group_name_H-M   'P 1'
#
loop_
_entity.id
_entity.type
_entity.pdbx_description
1 polymer ?
#
loop_
_entity_poly.entity_id
_entity_poly.type
_entity_poly.pdbx_seq_one_letter_code
_entity_poly.pdbx_strand_id
1 'polypeptide(L)'
;MSVFGEPSEQQRRVWRVRDLVRSLAVEWFAATEVREPVGDTAITRPVLADPLAGLRAAVLSRWVAAGQVRDYALDARGAGRSWAEVASVLGFDDHDAPGVVAFEHVAERGGRTGPRWDRVWWRCASCGQRVADTGPYSSHPSEVETGHAETCARHAADVAAWAERTGWGQ
;
A
#
# COMPACT_ATOMS: atom_id res chain seq x y z
N MET A 1 -5.41 -0.29 -41.09
CA MET A 1 -4.43 0.57 -40.38
C MET A 1 -4.97 0.83 -39.00
N SER A 2 -4.42 0.18 -37.97
CA SER A 2 -4.74 0.51 -36.57
C SER A 2 -4.02 1.79 -36.20
N VAL A 3 -4.77 2.84 -35.86
CA VAL A 3 -4.26 4.18 -35.51
C VAL A 3 -3.69 4.24 -34.08
N PHE A 4 -3.71 3.11 -33.36
CA PHE A 4 -3.21 3.02 -31.99
C PHE A 4 -1.98 2.11 -31.95
N GLY A 5 -0.84 2.68 -31.53
CA GLY A 5 0.35 1.91 -31.21
C GLY A 5 0.06 0.84 -30.15
N GLU A 6 0.87 -0.21 -30.10
CA GLU A 6 0.71 -1.25 -29.10
C GLU A 6 0.73 -0.65 -27.69
N PRO A 7 -0.22 -1.04 -26.80
CA PRO A 7 -0.25 -0.52 -25.45
C PRO A 7 1.03 -0.85 -24.70
N SER A 8 1.55 0.07 -23.90
CA SER A 8 2.67 -0.21 -23.00
C SER A 8 2.32 -1.28 -21.96
N GLU A 9 3.32 -1.89 -21.35
CA GLU A 9 3.09 -2.87 -20.27
C GLU A 9 2.32 -2.26 -19.10
N GLN A 10 2.63 -1.02 -18.72
CA GLN A 10 1.92 -0.29 -17.69
C GLN A 10 0.44 -0.11 -18.06
N GLN A 11 0.13 0.24 -19.32
CA GLN A 11 -1.25 0.36 -19.80
C GLN A 11 -1.98 -0.99 -19.71
N ARG A 12 -1.33 -2.09 -20.11
CA ARG A 12 -1.91 -3.44 -20.00
C ARG A 12 -2.23 -3.83 -18.55
N ARG A 13 -1.33 -3.52 -17.60
CA ARG A 13 -1.56 -3.77 -16.16
C ARG A 13 -2.77 -2.98 -15.63
N VAL A 14 -2.86 -1.68 -15.98
CA VAL A 14 -3.99 -0.83 -15.60
C VAL A 14 -5.32 -1.35 -16.16
N TRP A 15 -5.33 -1.78 -17.43
CA TRP A 15 -6.52 -2.35 -18.05
C TRP A 15 -6.97 -3.64 -17.35
N ARG A 16 -6.02 -4.51 -16.99
CA ARG A 16 -6.33 -5.74 -16.26
C ARG A 16 -7.01 -5.46 -14.92
N VAL A 17 -6.55 -4.46 -14.18
CA VAL A 17 -7.19 -4.04 -12.91
C VAL A 17 -8.59 -3.48 -13.16
N ARG A 18 -8.78 -2.65 -14.20
CA ARG A 18 -10.11 -2.12 -14.55
C ARG A 18 -11.08 -3.24 -14.94
N ASP A 19 -10.62 -4.22 -15.69
CA ASP A 19 -11.43 -5.39 -16.05
C ASP A 19 -11.78 -6.23 -14.82
N LEU A 20 -10.87 -6.39 -13.86
CA LEU A 20 -11.16 -7.05 -12.59
C LEU A 20 -12.27 -6.32 -11.82
N VAL A 21 -12.14 -5.00 -11.63
CA VAL A 21 -13.17 -4.21 -10.93
C VAL A 21 -14.52 -4.31 -11.62
N ARG A 22 -14.55 -4.29 -12.96
CA ARG A 22 -15.78 -4.46 -13.72
C ARG A 22 -16.38 -5.86 -13.58
N SER A 23 -15.54 -6.90 -13.60
CA SER A 23 -15.98 -8.29 -13.40
C SER A 23 -16.61 -8.45 -12.02
N LEU A 24 -16.03 -7.85 -10.97
CA LEU A 24 -16.63 -7.82 -9.63
C LEU A 24 -18.01 -7.13 -9.59
N ALA A 25 -18.22 -6.09 -10.41
CA ALA A 25 -19.53 -5.44 -10.51
C ALA A 25 -20.60 -6.38 -11.07
N VAL A 26 -20.26 -7.16 -12.10
CA VAL A 26 -21.15 -8.16 -12.70
C VAL A 26 -21.41 -9.30 -11.72
N GLU A 27 -20.35 -9.88 -11.16
CA GLU A 27 -20.43 -11.07 -10.33
C GLU A 27 -21.09 -10.83 -8.97
N TRP A 28 -20.77 -9.72 -8.29
CA TRP A 28 -21.15 -9.52 -6.88
C TRP A 28 -22.21 -8.44 -6.68
N PHE A 29 -22.40 -7.57 -7.68
CA PHE A 29 -23.35 -6.47 -7.61
C PHE A 29 -24.42 -6.53 -8.71
N ALA A 30 -24.56 -7.69 -9.36
CA ALA A 30 -25.59 -7.99 -10.37
C ALA A 30 -25.64 -6.98 -11.53
N ALA A 31 -24.50 -6.40 -11.90
CA ALA A 31 -24.43 -5.51 -13.03
C ALA A 31 -24.56 -6.27 -14.36
N THR A 32 -25.17 -5.64 -15.36
CA THR A 32 -25.19 -6.12 -16.74
C THR A 32 -24.21 -5.31 -17.57
N GLU A 33 -23.36 -5.97 -18.35
CA GLU A 33 -22.55 -5.29 -19.36
C GLU A 33 -23.37 -4.99 -20.62
N VAL A 34 -23.24 -3.75 -21.11
CA VAL A 34 -23.78 -3.33 -22.41
C VAL A 34 -22.68 -2.68 -23.24
N ARG A 35 -22.97 -2.49 -24.53
CA ARG A 35 -22.03 -1.91 -25.50
C ARG A 35 -22.52 -0.50 -25.84
N GLU A 36 -21.66 0.49 -25.62
CA GLU A 36 -21.95 1.88 -26.00
C GLU A 36 -21.05 2.32 -27.16
N PRO A 37 -21.58 3.06 -28.15
CA PRO A 37 -20.77 3.72 -29.17
C PRO A 37 -19.74 4.68 -28.58
N VAL A 38 -18.58 4.80 -29.22
CA VAL A 38 -17.55 5.78 -28.87
C VAL A 38 -17.68 6.97 -29.82
N GLY A 39 -18.33 8.05 -29.36
CA GLY A 39 -18.67 9.20 -30.21
C GLY A 39 -19.53 8.80 -31.41
N ASP A 40 -19.33 9.44 -32.55
CA ASP A 40 -20.07 9.14 -33.80
C ASP A 40 -19.42 8.01 -34.62
N THR A 41 -18.67 7.12 -33.98
CA THR A 41 -17.96 6.03 -34.66
C THR A 41 -18.71 4.71 -34.54
N ALA A 42 -18.43 3.75 -35.44
CA ALA A 42 -18.92 2.38 -35.33
C ALA A 42 -18.24 1.55 -34.22
N ILE A 43 -17.27 2.13 -33.50
CA ILE A 43 -16.55 1.46 -32.43
C ILE A 43 -17.41 1.49 -31.17
N THR A 44 -17.55 0.34 -30.50
CA THR A 44 -18.25 0.25 -29.22
C THR A 44 -17.29 -0.13 -28.08
N ARG A 45 -17.62 0.32 -26.86
CA ARG A 45 -16.88 0.00 -25.64
C ARG A 45 -17.78 -0.67 -24.61
N PRO A 46 -17.21 -1.45 -23.67
CA PRO A 46 -18.00 -2.09 -22.62
C PRO A 46 -18.32 -1.05 -21.57
N VAL A 47 -19.57 -1.02 -21.14
CA VAL A 47 -20.02 -0.23 -19.98
C VAL A 47 -20.95 -1.07 -19.11
N LEU A 48 -21.19 -0.62 -17.90
CA LEU A 48 -22.16 -1.22 -17.00
C LEU A 48 -23.50 -0.48 -17.15
N ALA A 49 -24.59 -1.23 -17.32
CA ALA A 49 -25.93 -0.67 -17.39
C ALA A 49 -26.35 0.04 -16.09
N ASP A 50 -25.88 -0.45 -14.94
CA ASP A 50 -25.96 0.24 -13.65
C ASP A 50 -24.57 0.75 -13.23
N PRO A 51 -24.28 2.06 -13.41
CA PRO A 51 -23.03 2.66 -12.96
C PRO A 51 -22.81 2.55 -11.44
N LEU A 52 -23.87 2.45 -10.62
CA LEU A 52 -23.73 2.34 -9.17
C LEU A 52 -23.19 0.97 -8.75
N ALA A 53 -23.51 -0.10 -9.45
CA ALA A 53 -22.90 -1.41 -9.24
C ALA A 53 -21.38 -1.36 -9.50
N GLY A 54 -20.96 -0.65 -10.56
CA GLY A 54 -19.55 -0.36 -10.84
C GLY A 54 -18.87 0.42 -9.72
N LEU A 55 -19.53 1.46 -9.21
CA LEU A 55 -19.01 2.25 -8.09
C LEU A 55 -18.87 1.40 -6.81
N ARG A 56 -19.85 0.55 -6.48
CA ARG A 56 -19.77 -0.35 -5.32
C ARG A 56 -18.59 -1.32 -5.43
N ALA A 57 -18.37 -1.91 -6.60
CA ALA A 57 -17.23 -2.79 -6.86
C ALA A 57 -15.90 -2.06 -6.70
N ALA A 58 -15.80 -0.83 -7.22
CA ALA A 58 -14.60 -0.01 -7.08
C ALA A 58 -14.32 0.38 -5.61
N VAL A 59 -15.35 0.75 -4.84
CA VAL A 59 -15.21 1.07 -3.41
C VAL A 59 -14.75 -0.15 -2.62
N LEU A 60 -15.36 -1.32 -2.83
CA LEU A 60 -14.93 -2.57 -2.20
C LEU A 60 -13.47 -2.89 -2.54
N SER A 61 -13.12 -2.80 -3.83
CA SER A 61 -11.75 -3.05 -4.31
C SER A 61 -10.75 -2.10 -3.65
N ARG A 62 -11.09 -0.81 -3.53
CA ARG A 62 -10.26 0.19 -2.83
C ARG A 62 -10.05 -0.19 -1.36
N TRP A 63 -11.07 -0.64 -0.66
CA TRP A 63 -10.96 -1.02 0.75
C TRP A 63 -10.11 -2.26 0.96
N VAL A 64 -10.30 -3.30 0.13
CA VAL A 64 -9.48 -4.51 0.17
C VAL A 64 -8.03 -4.18 -0.15
N ALA A 65 -7.78 -3.40 -1.20
CA ALA A 65 -6.43 -2.97 -1.57
C ALA A 65 -5.76 -2.15 -0.46
N ALA A 66 -6.48 -1.23 0.18
CA ALA A 66 -5.94 -0.46 1.31
C ALA A 66 -5.56 -1.36 2.51
N GLY A 67 -6.38 -2.37 2.81
CA GLY A 67 -6.04 -3.38 3.82
C GLY A 67 -4.77 -4.17 3.45
N GLN A 68 -4.67 -4.64 2.21
CA GLN A 68 -3.49 -5.37 1.72
C GLN A 68 -2.23 -4.52 1.70
N VAL A 69 -2.33 -3.25 1.30
CA VAL A 69 -1.20 -2.30 1.37
C VAL A 69 -0.65 -2.21 2.78
N ARG A 70 -1.55 -2.05 3.77
CA ARG A 70 -1.17 -2.01 5.18
C ARG A 70 -0.48 -3.31 5.60
N ASP A 71 -1.06 -4.45 5.30
CA ASP A 71 -0.53 -5.75 5.73
C ASP A 71 0.83 -6.04 5.08
N TYR A 72 1.00 -5.78 3.78
CA TYR A 72 2.28 -5.93 3.10
C TYR A 72 3.33 -4.94 3.57
N ALA A 73 2.95 -3.71 3.94
CA ALA A 73 3.89 -2.77 4.56
C ALA A 73 4.38 -3.30 5.92
N LEU A 74 3.49 -3.86 6.74
CA LEU A 74 3.84 -4.45 8.02
C LEU A 74 4.69 -5.72 7.88
N ASP A 75 4.41 -6.56 6.87
CA ASP A 75 5.24 -7.71 6.53
C ASP A 75 6.63 -7.28 6.05
N ALA A 76 6.71 -6.22 5.23
CA ALA A 76 7.98 -5.64 4.80
C ALA A 76 8.80 -5.12 5.99
N ARG A 77 8.16 -4.43 6.94
CA ARG A 77 8.79 -4.02 8.21
C ARG A 77 9.28 -5.24 9.01
N GLY A 78 8.45 -6.27 9.10
CA GLY A 78 8.81 -7.56 9.71
C GLY A 78 10.03 -8.22 9.07
N ALA A 79 10.17 -8.13 7.75
CA ALA A 79 11.31 -8.59 6.97
C ALA A 79 12.54 -7.67 7.06
N GLY A 80 12.46 -6.56 7.79
CA GLY A 80 13.56 -5.65 8.04
C GLY A 80 13.66 -4.47 7.07
N ARG A 81 12.70 -4.28 6.15
CA ARG A 81 12.65 -3.10 5.27
C ARG A 81 12.40 -1.83 6.08
N SER A 82 13.05 -0.74 5.75
CA SER A 82 12.86 0.58 6.37
C SER A 82 11.54 1.23 5.94
N TRP A 83 11.06 2.20 6.73
CA TRP A 83 9.91 3.03 6.33
C TRP A 83 10.17 3.85 5.06
N ALA A 84 11.43 4.21 4.77
CA ALA A 84 11.80 4.89 3.52
C ALA A 84 11.63 3.97 2.29
N GLU A 85 12.03 2.70 2.38
CA GLU A 85 11.78 1.72 1.32
C GLU A 85 10.28 1.48 1.09
N VAL A 86 9.49 1.43 2.17
CA VAL A 86 8.03 1.34 2.07
C VAL A 86 7.45 2.59 1.40
N ALA A 87 7.93 3.78 1.76
CA ALA A 87 7.50 5.04 1.14
C ALA A 87 7.74 5.05 -0.37
N SER A 88 8.88 4.56 -0.81
CA SER A 88 9.22 4.49 -2.24
C SER A 88 8.25 3.59 -3.02
N VAL A 89 7.88 2.44 -2.47
CA VAL A 89 6.88 1.54 -3.09
C VAL A 89 5.49 2.20 -3.15
N LEU A 90 5.15 3.00 -2.15
CA LEU A 90 3.89 3.75 -2.10
C LEU A 90 3.88 5.00 -2.99
N GLY A 91 5.03 5.37 -3.56
CA GLY A 91 5.19 6.57 -4.39
C GLY A 91 5.21 7.86 -3.58
N PHE A 92 5.76 7.82 -2.37
CA PHE A 92 5.87 8.97 -1.48
C PHE A 92 7.28 9.61 -1.48
N ASP A 93 8.11 9.31 -2.47
CA ASP A 93 9.50 9.80 -2.55
C ASP A 93 9.61 11.33 -2.58
N ASP A 94 8.60 12.01 -3.14
CA ASP A 94 8.59 13.47 -3.31
C ASP A 94 8.17 14.24 -2.04
N HIS A 95 7.90 13.54 -0.92
CA HIS A 95 7.57 14.19 0.36
C HIS A 95 8.83 14.51 1.17
N ASP A 96 8.81 15.58 1.97
CA ASP A 96 9.95 16.00 2.81
C ASP A 96 10.42 14.91 3.80
N ALA A 97 9.49 14.08 4.29
CA ALA A 97 9.76 12.97 5.19
C ALA A 97 9.04 11.69 4.71
N PRO A 98 9.52 11.03 3.64
CA PRO A 98 8.81 9.94 2.97
C PRO A 98 8.45 8.81 3.94
N GLY A 99 9.39 8.41 4.80
CA GLY A 99 9.17 7.35 5.78
C GLY A 99 8.10 7.69 6.83
N VAL A 100 8.00 8.96 7.24
CA VAL A 100 6.95 9.42 8.15
C VAL A 100 5.59 9.34 7.46
N VAL A 101 5.49 9.84 6.22
CA VAL A 101 4.25 9.78 5.44
C VAL A 101 3.80 8.34 5.21
N ALA A 102 4.73 7.43 4.93
CA ALA A 102 4.44 6.00 4.79
C ALA A 102 3.93 5.37 6.10
N PHE A 103 4.58 5.65 7.23
CA PHE A 103 4.10 5.20 8.53
C PHE A 103 2.70 5.72 8.81
N GLU A 104 2.45 7.02 8.61
CA GLU A 104 1.14 7.62 8.83
C GLU A 104 0.07 7.00 7.93
N HIS A 105 0.39 6.75 6.67
CA HIS A 105 -0.51 6.07 5.74
C HIS A 105 -0.88 4.65 6.20
N VAL A 106 0.07 3.90 6.79
CA VAL A 106 -0.17 2.55 7.31
C VAL A 106 -0.86 2.56 8.68
N ALA A 107 -0.60 3.59 9.48
CA ALA A 107 -1.27 3.86 10.75
C ALA A 107 -2.70 4.38 10.55
N GLU A 108 -2.99 4.97 9.39
CA GLU A 108 -4.34 5.23 8.92
C GLU A 108 -5.07 3.92 8.63
N ARG A 109 -6.33 3.84 9.06
CA ARG A 109 -7.15 2.63 8.93
C ARG A 109 -7.68 2.42 7.51
N GLY A 110 -6.85 2.59 6.47
CA GLY A 110 -7.24 2.43 5.07
C GLY A 110 -8.37 3.38 4.64
N GLY A 111 -8.40 4.60 5.19
CA GLY A 111 -9.45 5.59 4.96
C GLY A 111 -10.75 5.35 5.74
N ARG A 112 -10.76 4.49 6.76
CA ARG A 112 -11.88 4.38 7.71
C ARG A 112 -11.93 5.61 8.62
N THR A 113 -13.13 6.05 8.95
CA THR A 113 -13.35 7.12 9.93
C THR A 113 -12.89 6.67 11.32
N GLY A 114 -12.14 7.54 12.00
CA GLY A 114 -11.63 7.31 13.36
C GLY A 114 -10.23 7.88 13.56
N PRO A 115 -9.76 7.94 14.81
CA PRO A 115 -8.41 8.39 15.11
C PRO A 115 -7.39 7.43 14.48
N ARG A 116 -6.30 8.01 13.96
CA ARG A 116 -5.11 7.27 13.55
C ARG A 116 -4.56 6.48 14.75
N TRP A 117 -3.93 5.34 14.50
CA TRP A 117 -3.20 4.67 15.57
C TRP A 117 -1.93 5.46 15.90
N ASP A 118 -1.58 5.51 17.19
CA ASP A 118 -0.30 6.06 17.69
C ASP A 118 0.89 5.14 17.40
N ARG A 119 0.60 3.87 17.09
CA ARG A 119 1.59 2.83 16.76
C ARG A 119 0.99 1.77 15.86
N VAL A 120 1.84 1.06 15.14
CA VAL A 120 1.48 -0.15 14.39
C VAL A 120 2.13 -1.38 15.02
N TRP A 121 1.60 -2.56 14.69
CA TRP A 121 2.16 -3.82 15.14
C TRP A 121 2.48 -4.72 13.96
N TRP A 122 3.64 -5.34 14.00
CA TRP A 122 4.09 -6.32 13.01
C TRP A 122 4.87 -7.44 13.69
N ARG A 123 5.14 -8.53 12.97
CA ARG A 123 5.93 -9.65 13.49
C ARG A 123 7.34 -9.59 12.91
N CYS A 124 8.35 -9.56 13.76
CA CYS A 124 9.73 -9.59 13.30
C CYS A 124 10.08 -10.96 12.72
N ALA A 125 10.57 -11.01 11.48
CA ALA A 125 11.00 -12.26 10.86
C ALA A 125 12.30 -12.81 11.48
N SER A 126 13.11 -11.97 12.12
CA SER A 126 14.37 -12.37 12.75
C SER A 126 14.19 -13.02 14.12
N CYS A 127 13.36 -12.44 15.00
CA CYS A 127 13.14 -12.97 16.36
C CYS A 127 11.76 -13.59 16.59
N GLY A 128 10.86 -13.52 15.62
CA GLY A 128 9.48 -14.04 15.70
C GLY A 128 8.54 -13.25 16.61
N GLN A 129 9.03 -12.24 17.34
CA GLN A 129 8.24 -11.48 18.30
C GLN A 129 7.30 -10.47 17.64
N ARG A 130 6.26 -10.08 18.37
CA ARG A 130 5.36 -8.99 17.98
C ARG A 130 5.97 -7.66 18.41
N VAL A 131 6.28 -6.81 17.44
CA VAL A 131 6.89 -5.50 17.64
C VAL A 131 5.81 -4.43 17.57
N ALA A 132 5.89 -3.45 18.47
CA ALA A 132 5.15 -2.20 18.38
C ALA A 132 6.08 -1.11 17.84
N ASP A 133 5.66 -0.42 16.80
CA ASP A 133 6.43 0.59 16.06
C ASP A 133 5.66 1.91 16.07
N THR A 134 6.27 2.98 16.59
CA THR A 134 5.68 4.32 16.68
C THR A 134 6.09 5.23 15.53
N GLY A 135 6.76 4.70 14.51
CA GLY A 135 7.12 5.43 13.31
C GLY A 135 8.47 6.16 13.37
N PRO A 136 8.99 6.61 12.22
CA PRO A 136 10.35 7.14 12.09
C PRO A 136 10.43 8.65 12.41
N TYR A 137 9.92 9.07 13.57
CA TYR A 137 9.90 10.49 13.99
C TYR A 137 11.24 10.97 14.58
N SER A 138 12.36 10.57 13.96
CA SER A 138 13.73 10.97 14.33
C SER A 138 14.20 10.57 15.73
N SER A 139 13.75 9.43 16.25
CA SER A 139 14.18 8.88 17.55
C SER A 139 15.07 7.64 17.39
N HIS A 140 15.75 7.23 18.45
CA HIS A 140 16.62 6.04 18.44
C HIS A 140 15.80 4.78 18.10
N PRO A 141 16.30 3.79 17.34
CA PRO A 141 15.52 2.61 16.96
C PRO A 141 14.88 1.85 18.14
N SER A 142 15.54 1.81 19.29
CA SER A 142 15.00 1.20 20.53
C SER A 142 13.91 2.02 21.21
N GLU A 143 13.73 3.30 20.86
CA GLU A 143 12.66 4.15 21.36
C GLU A 143 11.41 4.03 20.50
N VAL A 144 11.58 3.84 19.19
CA VAL A 144 10.47 3.75 18.24
C VAL A 144 9.98 2.32 18.03
N GLU A 145 10.80 1.30 18.30
CA GLU A 145 10.42 -0.11 18.22
C GLU A 145 10.58 -0.82 19.57
N THR A 146 9.50 -1.44 20.06
CA THR A 146 9.51 -2.23 21.31
C THR A 146 8.95 -3.63 21.09
N GLY A 147 9.39 -4.60 21.90
CA GLY A 147 8.90 -5.99 21.86
C GLY A 147 9.79 -6.98 21.07
N HIS A 148 10.97 -6.55 20.61
CA HIS A 148 11.98 -7.49 20.11
C HIS A 148 12.52 -8.38 21.22
N ALA A 149 13.01 -9.57 20.86
CA ALA A 149 13.87 -10.35 21.76
C ALA A 149 15.19 -9.60 22.00
N GLU A 150 15.78 -9.75 23.18
CA GLU A 150 17.07 -9.11 23.54
C GLU A 150 18.19 -9.44 22.54
N THR A 151 18.16 -10.63 21.96
CA THR A 151 19.14 -11.12 20.99
C THR A 151 18.68 -10.93 19.53
N CYS A 152 17.73 -10.04 19.25
CA CYS A 152 17.22 -9.82 17.90
C CYS A 152 18.30 -9.22 16.99
N ALA A 153 18.83 -10.02 16.07
CA ALA A 153 19.88 -9.60 15.14
C ALA A 153 19.45 -8.41 14.27
N ARG A 154 18.20 -8.40 13.80
CA ARG A 154 17.66 -7.28 13.00
C ARG A 154 17.63 -5.98 13.81
N HIS A 155 17.14 -6.02 15.04
CA HIS A 155 17.05 -4.81 15.87
C HIS A 155 18.43 -4.28 16.26
N ALA A 156 19.37 -5.18 16.59
CA ALA A 156 20.76 -4.83 16.85
C ALA A 156 21.42 -4.16 15.63
N ALA A 157 21.17 -4.67 14.42
CA ALA A 157 21.68 -4.08 13.18
C ALA A 157 21.10 -2.68 12.93
N ASP A 158 19.81 -2.47 13.18
CA ASP A 158 19.15 -1.16 13.07
C ASP A 158 19.76 -0.13 14.03
N VAL A 159 19.98 -0.51 15.30
CA VAL A 159 20.63 0.32 16.31
C VAL A 159 22.06 0.66 15.90
N ALA A 160 22.84 -0.32 15.44
CA ALA A 160 24.21 -0.11 14.99
C ALA A 160 24.27 0.84 13.77
N ALA A 161 23.40 0.64 12.78
CA ALA A 161 23.31 1.51 11.61
C ALA A 161 22.88 2.94 11.97
N TRP A 162 21.99 3.09 12.97
CA TRP A 162 21.62 4.42 13.47
C TRP A 162 22.81 5.10 14.17
N ALA A 163 23.53 4.38 15.04
CA ALA A 163 24.69 4.90 15.75
C ALA A 163 25.80 5.36 14.80
N GLU A 164 26.04 4.60 13.72
CA GLU A 164 26.98 4.98 12.66
C GLU A 164 26.58 6.28 11.96
N ARG A 165 25.28 6.46 11.66
CA ARG A 165 24.78 7.67 10.99
C ARG A 165 24.81 8.91 11.88
N THR A 166 24.59 8.76 13.18
CA THR A 166 24.46 9.89 14.12
C THR A 166 25.75 10.19 14.89
N GLY A 167 26.75 9.30 14.82
CA GLY A 167 27.95 9.38 15.65
C GLY A 167 27.69 9.12 17.13
N TRP A 168 26.54 8.50 17.46
CA TRP A 168 26.18 8.23 18.85
C TRP A 168 27.10 7.18 19.48
N GLY A 169 27.68 7.52 20.64
CA GLY A 169 28.61 6.66 21.35
C GLY A 169 30.06 6.74 20.87
N GLN A 170 30.39 7.66 19.95
CA GLN A 170 31.76 8.08 19.65
C GLN A 170 32.18 9.30 20.48
#